data_AF-A0A966J0D6-F1
#
_entry.id   AF-A0A966J0D6-F1
#
_cell.length_a   1.000
_cell.length_b   1.000
_cell.length_c   1.000
_cell.angle_alpha   90.00
_cell.angle_beta   90.00
_cell.angle_gamma   90.00
#
_symmetry.space_group_name_H-M   'P 1'
#
loop_
_entity.id
_entity.type
_entity.pdbx_description
1 polymer ?
#
loop_
_entity_poly.entity_id
_entity_poly.type
_entity_poly.pdbx_seq_one_letter_code
_entity_poly.pdbx_strand_id
1 'polypeptide(L)'
;TNERINDAVAEPVVYMMDRYVVGGFYRVHAERGIDENLNAPGASFVPLAFEQSAHTPQPGMKAGSSAPNRFYMYGVIGRLAMLAASYELETTDPDAEIYD
;
A
#
# COMPACT_ATOMS: atom_id res chain seq x y z
N THR A 1 -6.33 11.66 -0.23
CA THR A 1 -6.88 10.40 -0.76
C THR A 1 -8.37 10.56 -1.03
N ASN A 2 -8.90 9.94 -2.09
CA ASN A 2 -10.35 9.94 -2.39
C ASN A 2 -11.06 8.64 -1.96
N GLU A 3 -10.34 7.67 -1.41
CA GLU A 3 -10.95 6.44 -0.91
C GLU A 3 -11.78 6.70 0.35
N ARG A 4 -12.86 5.92 0.49
CA ARG A 4 -13.83 6.02 1.59
C ARG A 4 -14.15 4.66 2.16
N ILE A 5 -14.23 4.57 3.49
CA ILE A 5 -14.75 3.41 4.22
C ILE A 5 -15.82 3.94 5.18
N ASN A 6 -17.08 3.54 5.00
CA ASN A 6 -18.21 4.06 5.76
C ASN A 6 -18.24 5.61 5.77
N ASP A 7 -18.10 6.23 4.60
CA ASP A 7 -18.04 7.68 4.36
C ASP A 7 -16.83 8.45 4.96
N ALA A 8 -16.05 7.82 5.83
CA ALA A 8 -14.82 8.38 6.36
C ALA A 8 -13.67 8.29 5.34
N VAL A 9 -12.77 9.29 5.33
CA VAL A 9 -11.59 9.30 4.45
C VAL A 9 -10.69 8.12 4.80
N ALA A 10 -10.21 7.40 3.78
CA ALA A 10 -9.36 6.24 3.94
C ALA A 10 -8.16 6.25 3.01
N GLU A 11 -7.01 5.80 3.51
CA GLU A 11 -5.82 5.49 2.70
C GLU A 11 -5.35 4.05 2.94
N PRO A 12 -4.91 3.33 1.88
CA PRO A 12 -4.45 1.96 2.01
C PRO A 12 -3.01 1.92 2.53
N VAL A 13 -2.75 1.00 3.45
CA VAL A 13 -1.42 0.66 3.94
C VAL A 13 -1.11 -0.78 3.55
N VAL A 14 0.01 -1.00 2.87
CA VAL A 14 0.44 -2.31 2.37
C VAL A 14 1.61 -2.81 3.20
N TYR A 15 1.52 -4.04 3.71
CA TYR A 15 2.58 -4.72 4.44
C TYR A 15 3.30 -5.71 3.52
N MET A 16 4.63 -5.71 3.61
CA MET A 16 5.50 -6.60 2.86
C MET A 16 6.43 -7.36 3.82
N MET A 17 6.73 -8.60 3.45
CA MET A 17 7.83 -9.38 4.02
C MET A 17 8.70 -9.83 2.85
N ASP A 18 10.00 -9.50 2.89
CA ASP A 18 10.88 -9.63 1.73
C ASP A 18 10.22 -8.93 0.51
N ARG A 19 10.12 -9.59 -0.64
CA ARG A 19 9.48 -9.05 -1.85
C ARG A 19 7.99 -9.33 -1.97
N TYR A 20 7.39 -9.95 -0.96
CA TYR A 20 6.01 -10.43 -1.01
C TYR A 20 5.07 -9.49 -0.24
N VAL A 21 3.95 -9.16 -0.89
CA VAL A 21 2.83 -8.46 -0.22
C VAL A 21 2.10 -9.48 0.63
N VAL A 22 2.05 -9.25 1.95
CA VAL A 22 1.45 -10.16 2.93
C VAL A 22 0.11 -9.69 3.46
N GLY A 23 -0.28 -8.44 3.17
CA GLY A 23 -1.57 -7.91 3.61
C GLY A 23 -1.54 -6.40 3.76
N GLY A 24 -2.48 -5.87 4.53
CA GLY A 24 -2.57 -4.45 4.80
C GLY A 24 -3.82 -4.07 5.59
N PHE A 25 -4.03 -2.76 5.72
CA PHE A 25 -5.25 -2.19 6.29
C PHE A 25 -5.55 -0.85 5.64
N TYR A 26 -6.80 -0.40 5.78
CA TYR A 26 -7.14 1.00 5.57
C TYR A 26 -6.94 1.78 6.86
N ARG A 27 -6.17 2.86 6.79
CA ARG A 27 -6.21 3.89 7.84
C ARG A 27 -7.39 4.80 7.51
N VAL A 28 -8.33 4.89 8.44
CA VAL A 28 -9.60 5.59 8.26
C VAL A 28 -9.71 6.70 9.29
N HIS A 29 -10.11 7.90 8.86
CA HIS A 29 -10.33 9.03 9.75
C HIS A 29 -11.59 9.80 9.36
N ALA A 30 -12.59 9.81 10.25
CA ALA A 30 -13.90 10.41 9.97
C ALA A 30 -13.87 11.94 9.97
N GLU A 31 -13.01 12.54 10.79
CA GLU A 31 -12.95 13.98 11.00
C GLU A 31 -11.94 14.72 10.10
N ARG A 32 -11.19 13.99 9.26
CA ARG A 32 -10.17 14.57 8.37
C ARG A 32 -10.71 14.73 6.96
N GLY A 33 -10.30 15.78 6.29
CA GLY A 33 -10.55 16.01 4.87
C GLY A 33 -9.65 15.17 3.95
N ILE A 34 -9.93 15.22 2.65
CA ILE A 34 -9.21 14.45 1.62
C ILE A 34 -7.73 14.82 1.48
N ASP A 35 -7.38 16.06 1.86
CA ASP A 35 -6.04 16.63 1.72
C ASP A 35 -5.29 16.69 3.06
N GLU A 36 -5.82 16.06 4.10
CA GLU A 36 -5.21 16.05 5.43
C GLU A 36 -4.50 14.73 5.73
N ASN A 37 -3.50 14.81 6.61
CA ASN A 37 -2.80 13.64 7.13
C ASN A 37 -3.74 12.81 8.02
N LEU A 38 -4.01 11.57 7.64
CA LEU A 38 -4.87 10.67 8.41
C LEU A 38 -4.12 10.01 9.57
N ASN A 39 -2.79 10.10 9.63
CA ASN A 39 -1.97 9.62 10.75
C ASN A 39 -2.03 10.58 11.95
N ALA A 40 -3.19 10.70 12.57
CA ALA A 40 -3.47 11.60 13.68
C ALA A 40 -4.33 10.91 14.75
N PRO A 41 -4.38 11.46 15.98
CA PRO A 41 -5.32 11.00 17.00
C PRO A 41 -6.75 10.98 16.45
N GLY A 42 -7.48 9.88 16.67
CA GLY A 42 -8.81 9.65 16.09
C GLY A 42 -8.81 8.73 14.86
N ALA A 43 -7.62 8.38 14.33
CA ALA A 43 -7.52 7.36 13.28
C ALA A 43 -7.97 5.98 13.77
N SER A 44 -8.61 5.23 12.87
CA SER A 44 -9.00 3.84 13.06
C SER A 44 -8.42 2.97 11.95
N PHE A 45 -8.31 1.67 12.19
CA PHE A 45 -7.68 0.72 11.28
C PHE A 45 -8.67 -0.37 10.90
N VAL A 46 -9.00 -0.43 9.61
CA VAL A 46 -9.93 -1.41 9.06
C VAL A 46 -9.14 -2.45 8.28
N PRO A 47 -9.23 -3.75 8.62
CA PRO A 47 -8.51 -4.80 7.91
C PRO A 47 -8.77 -4.74 6.41
N LEU A 48 -7.68 -4.75 5.64
CA LEU A 48 -7.73 -4.91 4.19
C LEU A 48 -7.31 -6.33 3.87
N ALA A 49 -8.28 -7.24 3.81
CA ALA A 49 -8.02 -8.60 3.41
C ALA A 49 -7.64 -8.60 1.92
N PHE A 50 -6.35 -8.78 1.63
CA PHE A 50 -5.92 -9.23 0.32
C PHE A 50 -6.40 -10.69 0.19
N GLU A 51 -7.63 -10.89 -0.32
CA GLU A 51 -8.07 -12.24 -0.70
C GLU A 51 -7.05 -12.82 -1.69
N GLN A 52 -6.80 -14.13 -1.66
CA GLN A 52 -5.79 -14.78 -2.52
C GLN A 52 -5.95 -14.46 -4.03
N SER A 53 -7.16 -14.10 -4.49
CA SER A 53 -7.42 -13.66 -5.86
C SER A 53 -6.88 -12.25 -6.18
N ALA A 54 -6.53 -11.45 -5.18
CA ALA A 54 -6.06 -10.07 -5.32
C ALA A 54 -4.59 -9.95 -5.76
N HIS A 55 -3.86 -11.06 -5.79
CA HIS A 55 -2.50 -11.13 -6.34
C HIS A 55 -2.46 -11.37 -7.86
N THR A 56 -3.61 -11.72 -8.45
CA THR A 56 -3.74 -11.95 -9.88
C THR A 56 -4.69 -10.92 -10.50
N PRO A 57 -4.23 -10.12 -11.48
CA PRO A 57 -5.14 -9.25 -12.20
C PRO A 57 -6.15 -10.11 -12.97
N GLN A 58 -7.39 -9.64 -13.06
CA GLN A 58 -8.41 -10.20 -13.94
C GLN A 58 -8.34 -9.49 -15.30
N PRO A 59 -7.84 -10.16 -16.36
CA PRO A 59 -7.74 -9.56 -17.69
C PRO A 59 -9.12 -9.23 -18.26
N GLY A 60 -9.22 -8.15 -19.03
CA GLY A 60 -10.48 -7.71 -19.66
C GLY A 60 -11.40 -6.86 -18.77
N MET A 61 -11.12 -6.78 -17.46
CA MET A 61 -11.82 -5.88 -16.55
C MET A 61 -11.14 -4.49 -16.52
N LYS A 62 -11.95 -3.43 -16.45
CA LYS A 62 -11.43 -2.05 -16.38
C LYS A 62 -10.55 -1.87 -15.12
N ALA A 63 -9.41 -1.21 -15.27
CA ALA A 63 -8.52 -0.92 -14.14
C ALA A 63 -9.28 -0.17 -13.03
N GLY A 64 -9.08 -0.60 -11.79
CA GLY A 64 -9.74 -0.03 -10.60
C GLY A 64 -11.24 -0.34 -10.45
N SER A 65 -11.88 -0.99 -11.44
CA SER A 65 -13.30 -1.35 -11.38
C SER A 65 -13.61 -2.67 -10.65
N SER A 66 -12.60 -3.51 -10.45
CA SER A 66 -12.70 -4.75 -9.67
C SER A 66 -11.79 -4.69 -8.45
N ALA A 67 -12.25 -5.23 -7.33
CA ALA A 67 -11.45 -5.32 -6.10
C ALA A 67 -10.10 -6.04 -6.35
N PRO A 68 -10.03 -7.15 -7.10
CA PRO A 68 -8.76 -7.81 -7.43
C PRO A 68 -7.79 -6.91 -8.18
N ASN A 69 -8.25 -6.18 -9.20
CA ASN A 69 -7.37 -5.29 -9.98
C ASN A 69 -6.92 -4.09 -9.15
N ARG A 70 -7.79 -3.56 -8.28
CA ARG A 70 -7.46 -2.40 -7.44
C ARG A 70 -6.43 -2.75 -6.36
N PHE A 71 -6.59 -3.90 -5.70
CA PHE A 71 -5.62 -4.39 -4.71
C PHE A 71 -4.31 -4.86 -5.33
N TYR A 72 -4.36 -5.49 -6.51
CA TYR A 72 -3.16 -5.81 -7.27
C TYR A 72 -2.31 -4.56 -7.54
N MET A 73 -2.96 -3.44 -7.93
CA MET A 73 -2.27 -2.17 -8.14
C MET A 73 -1.59 -1.63 -6.88
N TYR A 74 -2.23 -1.72 -5.70
CA TYR A 74 -1.58 -1.34 -4.44
C TYR A 74 -0.33 -2.18 -4.18
N GLY A 75 -0.40 -3.49 -4.45
CA GLY A 75 0.75 -4.36 -4.35
C GLY A 75 1.86 -4.07 -5.37
N VAL A 76 1.53 -3.64 -6.59
CA VAL A 76 2.54 -3.19 -7.58
C VAL A 76 3.26 -1.94 -7.07
N ILE A 77 2.52 -0.92 -6.63
CA ILE A 77 3.11 0.32 -6.11
C ILE A 77 3.95 0.06 -4.85
N GLY A 78 3.46 -0.78 -3.93
CA GLY A 78 4.22 -1.17 -2.74
C GLY A 78 5.57 -1.81 -3.07
N ARG A 79 5.60 -2.73 -4.05
CA ARG A 79 6.85 -3.36 -4.50
C ARG A 79 7.81 -2.39 -5.19
N LEU A 80 7.29 -1.43 -5.98
CA LEU A 80 8.13 -0.38 -6.57
C LEU A 80 8.73 0.53 -5.50
N ALA A 81 7.95 0.89 -4.47
CA ALA A 81 8.43 1.68 -3.34
C ALA A 81 9.51 0.93 -2.54
N MET A 82 9.33 -0.37 -2.29
CA MET A 82 10.34 -1.20 -1.63
C MET A 82 11.60 -1.36 -2.46
N LEU A 83 11.50 -1.51 -3.78
CA LEU A 83 12.66 -1.52 -4.67
C LEU A 83 13.44 -0.21 -4.58
N ALA A 84 12.75 0.93 -4.64
CA ALA A 84 13.37 2.25 -4.51
C ALA A 84 14.05 2.42 -3.13
N ALA A 85 13.37 2.01 -2.05
CA ALA A 85 13.93 2.06 -0.70
C ALA A 85 15.14 1.13 -0.54
N SER A 86 15.14 -0.03 -1.21
CA SER A 86 16.28 -0.96 -1.19
C SER A 86 17.51 -0.33 -1.85
N TYR A 87 17.35 0.34 -3.00
CA TYR A 87 18.43 1.08 -3.63
C TYR A 87 18.93 2.26 -2.78
N GLU A 88 18.03 2.97 -2.11
CA GLU A 88 18.40 4.06 -1.19
C GLU A 88 19.23 3.54 -0.01
N LEU A 89 18.81 2.42 0.60
CA LEU A 89 19.53 1.76 1.69
C LEU A 89 20.91 1.28 1.24
N GLU A 90 21.02 0.63 0.09
CA GLU A 90 22.31 0.16 -0.46
C GLU A 90 23.25 1.33 -0.77
N THR A 91 22.74 2.42 -1.34
CA THR A 91 23.54 3.61 -1.69
C THR A 91 24.03 4.36 -0.44
N THR A 92 23.32 4.24 0.68
CA THR A 92 23.62 4.94 1.94
C THR A 92 24.23 4.04 3.00
N ASP A 93 24.61 2.81 2.63
CA ASP A 93 25.23 1.84 3.53
C ASP A 93 26.59 2.38 4.03
N PRO A 94 26.74 2.66 5.35
CA PRO A 94 28.00 3.14 5.90
C PRO A 94 29.12 2.08 5.86
N ASP A 95 28.76 0.80 5.73
CA ASP A 95 29.67 -0.34 5.72
C ASP A 95 29.73 -1.02 4.33
N ALA A 96 29.39 -0.29 3.27
CA ALA A 96 29.32 -0.81 1.91
C ALA A 96 30.60 -1.56 1.48
N GLU A 97 30.45 -2.83 1.10
CA GLU A 97 31.57 -3.64 0.63
C GLU A 97 32.03 -3.14 -0.76
N ILE A 98 33.24 -2.57 -0.80
CA ILE A 98 33.89 -2.17 -2.06
C ILE A 98 34.56 -3.40 -2.66
N TYR A 99 33.96 -3.96 -3.69
CA TYR A 99 34.56 -5.02 -4.50
C TYR A 99 35.35 -4.38 -5.66
N ASP A 100 36.67 -4.60 -5.68
CA ASP A 100 37.59 -4.20 -6.76
C ASP A 100 37.37 -4.99 -8.07
#